data_AF-A0A7V7DWM3-F1
#
_entry.id   AF-A0A7V7DWM3-F1
#
_cell.length_a   1.000
_cell.length_b   1.000
_cell.length_c   1.000
_cell.angle_alpha   90.00
_cell.angle_beta   90.00
_cell.angle_gamma   90.00
#
_symmetry.space_group_name_H-M   'P 1'
#
loop_
_entity.id
_entity.type
_entity.pdbx_description
1 polymer ?
#
loop_
_entity_poly.entity_id
_entity_poly.type
_entity_poly.pdbx_seq_one_letter_code
_entity_poly.pdbx_strand_id
1 'polypeptide(L)'
;MRLKTAPTKKDIVVVLVCLIFLAINVGAISSGGRMRAKRVVCLTNLKQLTLAWTQYADDNDGFIVNGAPLGRECQADPGFGDHAGEIPWVGRDWAYMTGQQLQDCQENAIRDGALWPYCQELKLYHCPTGYPTSIRSYGIVDGMNGFRRSGTIAGVHWIKNLEQILKPGERIVFIDEGWVTPDSFAVYFDRELWWEDPPVRHGDGTAQSFADGHSEWHRWKGKWTVAKGTALYSTGSSRPGEPINGEIIPATIDDFHDLYWTQIGCWGELGYTPSHPP
;
A
#
# COMPACT_ATOMS: atom_id res chain seq x y z
N MET A 1 -1.75 -53.26 36.98
CA MET A 1 -1.67 -53.43 35.52
C MET A 1 -3.02 -53.04 34.92
N ARG A 2 -3.19 -51.81 34.41
CA ARG A 2 -4.47 -51.36 33.82
C ARG A 2 -4.64 -52.06 32.46
N LEU A 3 -5.63 -52.93 32.34
CA LEU A 3 -6.07 -53.50 31.06
C LEU A 3 -6.49 -52.35 30.14
N LYS A 4 -5.75 -52.14 29.05
CA LYS A 4 -6.19 -51.26 27.96
C LYS A 4 -7.40 -51.91 27.31
N THR A 5 -8.58 -51.37 27.56
CA THR A 5 -9.81 -51.74 26.84
C THR A 5 -9.60 -51.54 25.34
N ALA A 6 -9.91 -52.55 24.54
CA ALA A 6 -9.81 -52.45 23.08
C ALA A 6 -10.79 -51.37 22.56
N PRO A 7 -10.36 -50.53 21.59
CA PRO A 7 -11.20 -49.46 21.07
C PRO A 7 -12.47 -50.02 20.44
N THR A 8 -13.61 -49.41 20.77
CA THR A 8 -14.91 -49.81 20.23
C THR A 8 -15.11 -49.25 18.82
N LYS A 9 -16.07 -49.80 18.06
CA LYS A 9 -16.41 -49.28 16.72
C LYS A 9 -16.76 -47.79 16.74
N LYS A 10 -17.37 -47.28 17.83
CA LYS A 10 -17.71 -45.87 18.00
C LYS A 10 -16.44 -45.01 18.16
N ASP A 11 -15.46 -45.50 18.92
CA ASP A 11 -14.18 -44.80 19.13
C ASP A 11 -13.41 -44.63 17.81
N ILE A 12 -13.43 -45.66 16.96
CA ILE A 12 -12.79 -45.62 15.63
C ILE A 12 -13.48 -44.59 14.72
N VAL A 13 -14.82 -44.52 14.73
CA VAL A 13 -15.58 -43.54 13.93
C VAL A 13 -15.30 -42.11 14.39
N VAL A 14 -15.27 -41.86 15.71
CA VAL A 14 -14.97 -40.52 16.24
C VAL A 14 -13.57 -40.08 15.84
N VAL A 15 -12.57 -40.96 15.95
CA VAL A 15 -11.19 -40.65 15.54
C VAL A 15 -11.12 -40.37 14.04
N LEU A 16 -11.80 -41.15 13.20
CA LEU A 16 -11.86 -40.91 11.75
C LEU A 16 -12.46 -39.53 11.42
N VAL A 17 -13.55 -39.15 12.07
CA VAL A 17 -14.17 -37.83 11.88
C VAL A 17 -13.22 -36.72 12.30
N CYS A 18 -12.58 -36.83 13.47
CA CYS A 18 -11.57 -35.86 13.91
C CYS A 18 -10.40 -35.72 12.93
N LEU A 19 -9.91 -36.82 12.36
CA LEU A 19 -8.83 -36.80 11.36
C LEU A 19 -9.26 -36.11 10.07
N ILE A 20 -10.50 -36.34 9.60
CA ILE A 20 -11.05 -35.65 8.42
C ILE A 20 -11.15 -34.15 8.68
N PHE A 21 -11.68 -33.74 9.84
CA PHE A 21 -11.73 -32.32 10.20
C PHE A 21 -10.33 -31.69 10.26
N LEU A 22 -9.35 -32.35 10.87
CA LEU A 22 -7.98 -31.85 10.91
C LEU A 22 -7.39 -31.73 9.50
N ALA A 23 -7.59 -32.73 8.64
CA ALA A 23 -7.10 -32.73 7.25
C ALA A 23 -7.69 -31.58 6.42
N ILE A 24 -8.98 -31.28 6.57
CA ILE A 24 -9.64 -30.13 5.90
C ILE A 24 -9.05 -28.80 6.38
N ASN A 25 -8.74 -28.68 7.67
CA ASN A 25 -8.16 -27.47 8.25
C ASN A 25 -6.67 -27.26 7.89
N VAL A 26 -5.96 -28.27 7.40
CA VAL A 26 -4.57 -28.11 6.91
C VAL A 26 -4.51 -27.07 5.78
N GLY A 27 -5.54 -27.01 4.92
CA GLY A 27 -5.63 -26.00 3.86
C GLY A 27 -5.69 -24.57 4.40
N ALA A 28 -6.42 -24.34 5.50
CA ALA A 28 -6.52 -23.04 6.17
C ALA A 28 -5.21 -22.65 6.89
N ILE A 29 -4.48 -23.63 7.42
CA ILE A 29 -3.24 -23.44 8.17
C ILE A 29 -2.01 -23.38 7.25
N SER A 30 -2.16 -23.78 5.97
CA SER A 30 -1.12 -23.69 4.95
C SER A 30 -0.53 -22.28 4.84
N SER A 31 0.72 -22.18 4.37
CA SER A 31 1.36 -20.89 4.11
C SER A 31 0.52 -19.99 3.19
N GLY A 32 -0.11 -20.58 2.16
CA GLY A 32 -1.04 -19.89 1.27
C GLY A 32 -2.32 -19.42 1.97
N GLY A 33 -2.91 -20.25 2.84
CA GLY A 33 -4.08 -19.89 3.64
C GLY A 33 -3.80 -18.71 4.57
N ARG A 34 -2.67 -18.74 5.28
CA ARG A 34 -2.22 -17.64 6.15
C ARG A 34 -1.96 -16.36 5.35
N MET A 35 -1.35 -16.44 4.17
CA MET A 35 -1.11 -15.28 3.32
C MET A 35 -2.41 -14.61 2.87
N ARG A 36 -3.42 -15.40 2.48
CA ARG A 36 -4.76 -14.88 2.14
C ARG A 36 -5.44 -14.23 3.33
N ALA A 37 -5.35 -14.83 4.53
CA ALA A 37 -5.90 -14.24 5.74
C ALA A 37 -5.23 -12.88 6.07
N LYS A 38 -3.89 -12.81 6.00
CA LYS A 38 -3.15 -11.56 6.18
C LYS A 38 -3.54 -10.49 5.16
N ARG A 39 -3.78 -10.89 3.90
CA ARG A 39 -4.28 -10.00 2.84
C ARG A 39 -5.64 -9.41 3.21
N VAL A 40 -6.58 -10.22 3.71
CA VAL A 40 -7.90 -9.73 4.14
C VAL A 40 -7.79 -8.68 5.25
N VAL A 41 -6.89 -8.90 6.21
CA VAL A 41 -6.62 -7.91 7.27
C VAL A 41 -6.04 -6.63 6.67
N CYS A 42 -5.08 -6.73 5.74
CA CYS A 42 -4.50 -5.58 5.06
C CYS A 42 -5.56 -4.75 4.30
N LEU A 43 -6.45 -5.40 3.55
CA LEU A 43 -7.56 -4.75 2.86
C LEU A 43 -8.52 -4.08 3.85
N THR A 44 -8.79 -4.73 4.99
CA THR A 44 -9.63 -4.15 6.04
C THR A 44 -9.00 -2.89 6.63
N ASN A 45 -7.69 -2.92 6.93
CA ASN A 45 -6.95 -1.76 7.43
C ASN A 45 -7.02 -0.60 6.44
N LEU A 46 -6.73 -0.86 5.16
CA LEU A 46 -6.82 0.14 4.09
C LEU A 46 -8.22 0.76 4.01
N LYS A 47 -9.28 -0.07 4.02
CA LYS A 47 -10.66 0.42 4.02
C LYS A 47 -10.98 1.31 5.23
N GLN A 48 -10.50 0.96 6.43
CA GLN A 48 -10.70 1.79 7.63
C GLN A 48 -9.92 3.11 7.55
N LEU A 49 -8.69 3.09 7.01
CA LEU A 49 -7.91 4.31 6.76
C LEU A 49 -8.59 5.22 5.72
N THR A 50 -9.14 4.66 4.65
CA THR A 50 -9.90 5.44 3.66
C THR A 50 -11.16 6.04 4.26
N LEU A 51 -11.86 5.31 5.14
CA LEU A 51 -13.00 5.88 5.88
C LEU A 51 -12.57 7.08 6.73
N ALA A 52 -11.46 6.97 7.47
CA ALA A 52 -10.90 8.09 8.23
C ALA A 52 -10.49 9.27 7.34
N TRP A 53 -9.92 8.97 6.16
CA TRP A 53 -9.55 9.98 5.16
C TRP A 53 -10.77 10.73 4.60
N THR A 54 -11.87 10.02 4.31
CA THR A 54 -13.12 10.66 3.89
C THR A 54 -13.73 11.48 5.01
N GLN A 55 -13.76 10.97 6.24
CA GLN A 55 -14.29 11.71 7.38
C GLN A 55 -13.50 12.98 7.68
N TYR A 56 -12.16 12.92 7.54
CA TYR A 56 -11.32 14.11 7.61
C TYR A 56 -11.76 15.14 6.57
N ALA A 57 -11.95 14.73 5.32
CA ALA A 57 -12.35 15.65 4.27
C ALA A 57 -13.73 16.27 4.53
N ASP A 58 -14.69 15.48 5.03
CA ASP A 58 -16.03 15.98 5.40
C ASP A 58 -15.96 17.09 6.47
N ASP A 59 -15.06 16.94 7.46
CA ASP A 59 -14.84 17.93 8.53
C ASP A 59 -14.01 19.15 8.06
N ASN A 60 -13.38 19.07 6.88
CA ASN A 60 -12.49 20.10 6.33
C ASN A 60 -13.00 20.62 4.97
N ASP A 61 -14.30 20.85 4.83
CA ASP A 61 -14.93 21.43 3.61
C ASP A 61 -14.58 20.69 2.30
N GLY A 62 -14.42 19.36 2.39
CA GLY A 62 -14.05 18.48 1.28
C GLY A 62 -12.55 18.45 0.97
N PHE A 63 -11.71 19.21 1.66
CA PHE A 63 -10.26 19.17 1.47
C PHE A 63 -9.66 17.90 2.07
N ILE A 64 -8.93 17.15 1.25
CA ILE A 64 -8.32 15.89 1.66
C ILE A 64 -7.01 16.13 2.42
N VAL A 65 -6.72 15.25 3.37
CA VAL A 65 -5.52 15.36 4.22
C VAL A 65 -4.24 15.39 3.38
N ASN A 66 -3.22 16.10 3.87
CA ASN A 66 -1.89 16.04 3.29
C ASN A 66 -1.31 14.61 3.42
N GLY A 67 -1.09 13.97 2.27
CA GLY A 67 -0.59 12.60 2.14
C GLY A 67 0.92 12.47 2.27
N ALA A 68 1.66 13.58 2.23
CA ALA A 68 3.10 13.61 2.38
C ALA A 68 3.50 13.68 3.88
N PRO A 69 4.21 12.68 4.44
CA PRO A 69 4.69 12.67 5.82
C PRO A 69 5.86 13.64 6.01
N LEU A 70 5.53 14.92 5.94
CA LEU A 70 6.39 16.08 6.09
C LEU A 70 6.39 16.57 7.55
N GLY A 71 7.19 17.60 7.82
CA GLY A 71 7.30 18.21 9.15
C GLY A 71 8.65 17.95 9.80
N ARG A 72 8.81 18.33 11.07
CA ARG A 72 10.01 17.96 11.85
C ARG A 72 9.99 16.46 12.16
N GLU A 73 11.18 15.96 12.46
CA GLU A 73 11.39 14.56 12.82
C GLU A 73 10.42 14.17 13.94
N CYS A 74 9.66 13.09 13.71
CA CYS A 74 8.72 12.52 14.66
C CYS A 74 7.49 13.40 14.98
N GLN A 75 7.20 14.41 14.15
CA GLN A 75 6.10 15.36 14.36
C GLN A 75 5.30 15.58 13.07
N ALA A 76 4.00 15.74 13.23
CA ALA A 76 3.09 16.14 12.15
C ALA A 76 2.92 17.66 12.17
N ASP A 77 3.98 18.36 11.78
CA ASP A 77 3.92 19.81 11.65
C ASP A 77 3.21 20.24 10.37
N PRO A 78 2.59 21.43 10.34
CA PRO A 78 2.14 22.03 9.09
C PRO A 78 3.25 22.02 8.04
N GLY A 79 2.90 21.58 6.84
CA GLY A 79 3.82 21.53 5.71
C GLY A 79 4.36 22.91 5.30
N PHE A 80 5.33 22.90 4.39
CA PHE A 80 5.87 24.10 3.75
C PHE A 80 5.49 24.15 2.27
N GLY A 81 5.57 25.33 1.66
CA GLY A 81 5.34 25.52 0.23
C GLY A 81 3.95 25.07 -0.20
N ASP A 82 3.90 24.02 -1.01
CA ASP A 82 2.66 23.48 -1.58
C ASP A 82 1.70 22.89 -0.53
N HIS A 83 2.21 22.56 0.68
CA HIS A 83 1.43 22.07 1.82
C HIS A 83 1.37 23.07 2.98
N ALA A 84 1.58 24.37 2.69
CA ALA A 84 1.59 25.40 3.72
C ALA A 84 0.27 25.40 4.54
N GLY A 85 0.38 25.17 5.85
CA GLY A 85 -0.77 25.13 6.76
C GLY A 85 -1.48 23.78 6.85
N GLU A 86 -1.06 22.77 6.09
CA GLU A 86 -1.67 21.44 6.08
C GLU A 86 -0.92 20.51 7.04
N ILE A 87 -1.63 19.96 8.03
CA ILE A 87 -1.11 18.90 8.91
C ILE A 87 -1.14 17.58 8.13
N PRO A 88 -0.02 16.84 8.04
CA PRO A 88 0.03 15.57 7.32
C PRO A 88 -0.73 14.47 8.03
N TRP A 89 -1.16 13.45 7.28
CA TRP A 89 -1.89 12.29 7.80
C TRP A 89 -1.09 11.50 8.85
N VAL A 90 0.23 11.49 8.71
CA VAL A 90 1.25 10.97 9.62
C VAL A 90 2.43 11.93 9.59
N GLY A 91 3.06 12.19 10.73
CA GLY A 91 4.26 13.03 10.83
C GLY A 91 5.51 12.40 10.19
N ARG A 92 6.62 13.13 10.18
CA ARG A 92 7.86 12.62 9.57
C ARG A 92 8.45 11.45 10.36
N ASP A 93 8.32 10.25 9.83
CA ASP A 93 8.74 8.99 10.46
C ASP A 93 9.95 8.33 9.75
N TRP A 94 10.69 9.15 9.01
CA TRP A 94 11.89 8.81 8.25
C TRP A 94 12.95 9.94 8.29
N ALA A 95 14.21 9.58 8.05
CA ALA A 95 15.36 10.48 8.10
C ALA A 95 15.71 11.03 6.70
N TYR A 96 15.62 12.35 6.52
CA TYR A 96 15.81 13.01 5.22
C TYR A 96 17.15 12.68 4.54
N MET A 97 18.22 12.64 5.32
CA MET A 97 19.59 12.49 4.80
C MET A 97 19.97 11.04 4.46
N THR A 98 19.29 10.06 5.05
CA THR A 98 19.68 8.64 4.96
C THR A 98 18.58 7.74 4.40
N GLY A 99 17.35 8.26 4.26
CA GLY A 99 16.16 7.47 3.90
C GLY A 99 15.81 6.40 4.94
N GLN A 100 16.44 6.41 6.12
CA GLN A 100 16.22 5.41 7.16
C GLN A 100 14.92 5.70 7.90
N GLN A 101 14.18 4.66 8.24
CA GLN A 101 12.99 4.76 9.07
C GLN A 101 13.36 5.11 10.51
N LEU A 102 12.60 6.03 11.11
CA LEU A 102 12.77 6.46 12.49
C LEU A 102 11.89 5.62 13.40
N GLN A 103 12.21 4.33 13.51
CA GLN A 103 11.40 3.31 14.19
C GLN A 103 10.96 3.73 15.59
N ASP A 104 11.87 4.31 16.37
CA ASP A 104 11.63 4.75 17.75
C ASP A 104 10.56 5.84 17.87
N CYS A 105 10.19 6.49 16.78
CA CYS A 105 9.26 7.62 16.80
C CYS A 105 8.12 7.57 15.80
N GLN A 106 8.02 6.51 14.99
CA GLN A 106 6.89 6.33 14.08
C GLN A 106 5.54 6.33 14.84
N GLU A 107 5.50 5.83 16.08
CA GLU A 107 4.26 5.80 16.86
C GLU A 107 3.79 7.22 17.19
N ASN A 108 4.72 8.07 17.61
CA ASN A 108 4.44 9.47 17.88
C ASN A 108 4.04 10.20 16.59
N ALA A 109 4.75 9.96 15.49
CA ALA A 109 4.41 10.54 14.19
C ALA A 109 3.00 10.16 13.72
N ILE A 110 2.57 8.91 13.93
CA ILE A 110 1.20 8.47 13.61
C ILE A 110 0.19 9.16 14.52
N ARG A 111 0.44 9.19 15.84
CA ARG A 111 -0.49 9.78 16.83
C ARG A 111 -0.64 11.29 16.70
N ASP A 112 0.38 11.97 16.20
CA ASP A 112 0.38 13.41 15.96
C ASP A 112 -0.30 13.77 14.63
N GLY A 113 -0.45 12.79 13.73
CA GLY A 113 -1.00 12.97 12.39
C GLY A 113 -2.49 13.35 12.36
N ALA A 114 -2.88 14.06 11.30
CA ALA A 114 -4.22 14.60 11.11
C ALA A 114 -5.33 13.54 11.03
N LEU A 115 -5.02 12.29 10.68
CA LEU A 115 -5.99 11.20 10.65
C LEU A 115 -6.15 10.49 12.01
N TRP A 116 -5.23 10.69 12.96
CA TRP A 116 -5.28 10.02 14.26
C TRP A 116 -6.61 10.19 15.01
N PRO A 117 -7.24 11.39 15.05
CA PRO A 117 -8.52 11.59 15.74
C PRO A 117 -9.65 10.70 15.22
N TYR A 118 -9.57 10.24 13.97
CA TYR A 118 -10.61 9.50 13.26
C TYR A 118 -10.47 7.98 13.37
N CYS A 119 -9.26 7.48 13.60
CA CYS A 119 -8.97 6.04 13.59
C CYS A 119 -8.52 5.50 14.97
N GLN A 120 -7.69 6.24 15.70
CA GLN A 120 -7.18 5.95 17.06
C GLN A 120 -6.64 4.52 17.29
N GLU A 121 -6.16 3.84 16.24
CA GLU A 121 -5.63 2.48 16.32
C GLU A 121 -4.37 2.35 15.46
N LEU A 122 -3.22 2.12 16.12
CA LEU A 122 -1.91 2.02 15.46
C LEU A 122 -1.86 0.85 14.47
N LYS A 123 -2.53 -0.26 14.76
CA LYS A 123 -2.52 -1.44 13.88
C LYS A 123 -3.11 -1.17 12.50
N LEU A 124 -3.90 -0.10 12.34
CA LEU A 124 -4.45 0.29 11.04
C LEU A 124 -3.38 0.80 10.07
N TYR A 125 -2.25 1.30 10.58
CA TYR A 125 -1.17 1.86 9.77
C TYR A 125 -0.17 0.81 9.25
N HIS A 126 -0.28 -0.44 9.72
CA HIS A 126 0.68 -1.50 9.44
C HIS A 126 0.04 -2.73 8.78
N CYS A 127 0.64 -3.20 7.69
CA CYS A 127 0.31 -4.45 7.04
C CYS A 127 0.81 -5.66 7.87
N PRO A 128 0.04 -6.76 8.03
CA PRO A 128 0.48 -7.96 8.75
C PRO A 128 1.68 -8.72 8.15
N THR A 129 2.11 -8.34 6.95
CA THR A 129 3.36 -8.81 6.32
C THR A 129 4.40 -7.70 6.18
N GLY A 130 4.16 -6.52 6.75
CA GLY A 130 5.09 -5.40 6.76
C GLY A 130 6.40 -5.76 7.45
N TYR A 131 7.41 -4.91 7.26
CA TYR A 131 8.69 -5.09 7.96
C TYR A 131 8.48 -5.12 9.47
N PRO A 132 8.97 -6.14 10.21
CA PRO A 132 8.66 -6.31 11.64
C PRO A 132 9.01 -5.12 12.53
N THR A 133 9.96 -4.31 12.09
CA THR A 133 10.46 -3.14 12.82
C THR A 133 9.81 -1.82 12.40
N SER A 134 8.93 -1.86 11.39
CA SER A 134 8.14 -0.71 10.97
C SER A 134 6.74 -0.85 11.53
N ILE A 135 6.18 0.24 12.03
CA ILE A 135 4.77 0.31 12.46
C ILE A 135 3.88 1.06 11.46
N ARG A 136 4.47 1.51 10.35
CA ARG A 136 3.77 1.98 9.16
C ARG A 136 4.22 1.20 7.93
N SER A 137 3.30 0.83 7.05
CA SER A 137 3.66 0.22 5.75
C SER A 137 2.79 0.70 4.60
N TYR A 138 1.83 1.57 4.90
CA TYR A 138 0.96 2.20 3.92
C TYR A 138 1.47 3.60 3.63
N GLY A 139 1.28 4.03 2.38
CA GLY A 139 1.46 5.41 1.93
C GLY A 139 0.21 5.91 1.23
N ILE A 140 0.02 7.22 1.26
CA ILE A 140 -0.91 7.89 0.35
C ILE A 140 -0.15 8.15 -0.95
N VAL A 141 -0.79 7.98 -2.10
CA VAL A 141 -0.17 8.23 -3.41
C VAL A 141 0.01 9.72 -3.68
N ASP A 142 1.04 10.11 -4.44
CA ASP A 142 1.32 11.50 -4.76
C ASP A 142 0.09 12.27 -5.29
N GLY A 143 -0.73 11.64 -6.12
CA GLY A 143 -1.93 12.23 -6.71
C GLY A 143 -3.04 12.62 -5.73
N MET A 144 -3.01 12.08 -4.50
CA MET A 144 -4.01 12.35 -3.44
C MET A 144 -3.41 13.22 -2.34
N ASN A 145 -3.14 14.49 -2.69
CA ASN A 145 -2.49 15.47 -1.84
C ASN A 145 -1.18 14.99 -1.20
N GLY A 146 -0.45 14.09 -1.89
CA GLY A 146 0.93 13.78 -1.57
C GLY A 146 1.88 14.81 -2.19
N PHE A 147 3.12 14.41 -2.48
CA PHE A 147 4.10 15.31 -3.08
C PHE A 147 3.72 15.74 -4.50
N ARG A 148 3.79 17.06 -4.71
CA ARG A 148 3.61 17.66 -6.02
C ARG A 148 4.74 17.26 -6.97
N ARG A 149 4.39 16.75 -8.16
CA ARG A 149 5.34 16.37 -9.23
C ARG A 149 5.23 17.32 -10.43
N SER A 150 6.28 17.33 -11.26
CA SER A 150 6.29 18.13 -12.48
C SER A 150 5.15 17.70 -13.42
N GLY A 151 4.43 18.67 -13.99
CA GLY A 151 3.36 18.42 -14.95
C GLY A 151 1.98 18.10 -14.34
N THR A 152 1.85 17.95 -13.02
CA THR A 152 0.58 17.45 -12.41
C THR A 152 -0.39 18.54 -11.96
N ILE A 153 0.04 19.81 -11.96
CA ILE A 153 -0.81 20.96 -11.60
C ILE A 153 -1.73 21.35 -12.76
N ALA A 154 -1.19 21.35 -13.98
CA ALA A 154 -1.97 21.61 -15.17
C ALA A 154 -2.95 20.44 -15.36
N GLY A 155 -4.26 20.71 -15.39
CA GLY A 155 -5.27 19.67 -15.57
C GLY A 155 -5.85 19.04 -14.29
N VAL A 156 -5.44 19.49 -13.09
CA VAL A 156 -5.98 19.00 -11.79
C VAL A 156 -5.70 17.50 -11.55
N HIS A 157 -4.46 17.05 -11.77
CA HIS A 157 -4.05 15.66 -11.50
C HIS A 157 -3.56 15.46 -10.07
N TRP A 158 -2.95 16.50 -9.50
CA TRP A 158 -2.65 16.58 -8.07
C TRP A 158 -3.86 17.14 -7.32
N ILE A 159 -4.55 16.27 -6.60
CA ILE A 159 -5.86 16.56 -6.01
C ILE A 159 -5.71 17.03 -4.57
N LYS A 160 -6.52 18.02 -4.20
CA LYS A 160 -6.65 18.52 -2.83
C LYS A 160 -8.07 18.51 -2.28
N ASN A 161 -9.07 18.32 -3.12
CA ASN A 161 -10.46 18.31 -2.70
C ASN A 161 -11.21 17.12 -3.33
N LEU A 162 -12.11 16.49 -2.59
CA LEU A 162 -12.92 15.37 -3.05
C LEU A 162 -13.67 15.67 -4.36
N GLU A 163 -14.12 16.90 -4.56
CA GLU A 163 -14.84 17.32 -5.77
C GLU A 163 -13.99 17.27 -7.04
N GLN A 164 -12.66 17.26 -6.91
CA GLN A 164 -11.73 17.15 -8.03
C GLN A 164 -11.51 15.69 -8.47
N ILE A 165 -11.98 14.72 -7.68
CA ILE A 165 -11.77 13.29 -7.95
C ILE A 165 -12.75 12.83 -9.01
N LEU A 166 -12.26 12.77 -10.25
CA LEU A 166 -12.95 12.08 -11.33
C LEU A 166 -12.79 10.57 -11.17
N LYS A 167 -13.90 9.84 -11.36
CA LYS A 167 -13.97 8.36 -11.25
C LYS A 167 -13.38 7.81 -9.94
N PRO A 168 -14.01 8.07 -8.79
CA PRO A 168 -13.45 7.73 -7.48
C PRO A 168 -13.13 6.22 -7.29
N GLY A 169 -13.85 5.33 -7.97
CA GLY A 169 -13.55 3.88 -7.96
C GLY A 169 -12.33 3.45 -8.78
N GLU A 170 -11.72 4.34 -9.56
CA GLU A 170 -10.45 4.09 -10.28
C GLU A 170 -9.26 4.81 -9.61
N ARG A 171 -9.51 5.71 -8.66
CA ARG A 171 -8.50 6.59 -8.07
C ARG A 171 -7.96 6.04 -6.75
N ILE A 172 -6.68 5.67 -6.74
CA ILE A 172 -6.00 5.10 -5.58
C ILE A 172 -5.78 6.18 -4.52
N VAL A 173 -6.02 5.85 -3.25
CA VAL A 173 -5.72 6.71 -2.08
C VAL A 173 -4.52 6.13 -1.33
N PHE A 174 -4.72 5.01 -0.63
CA PHE A 174 -3.64 4.31 0.08
C PHE A 174 -3.14 3.08 -0.68
N ILE A 175 -1.86 2.78 -0.56
CA ILE A 175 -1.21 1.59 -1.11
C ILE A 175 -0.30 0.92 -0.06
N ASP A 176 -0.27 -0.42 0.00
CA ASP A 176 0.71 -1.18 0.79
C ASP A 176 2.06 -1.20 0.08
N GLU A 177 2.95 -0.34 0.53
CA GLU A 177 4.33 -0.30 0.05
C GLU A 177 5.15 -1.42 0.69
N GLY A 178 4.73 -1.88 1.88
CA GLY A 178 5.41 -2.90 2.66
C GLY A 178 6.57 -2.38 3.51
N TRP A 179 6.95 -1.12 3.28
CA TRP A 179 7.94 -0.34 4.00
C TRP A 179 7.56 1.15 3.89
N VAL A 180 8.09 2.00 4.75
CA VAL A 180 7.89 3.45 4.65
C VAL A 180 8.84 4.01 3.60
N THR A 181 8.27 4.56 2.51
CA THR A 181 9.00 5.41 1.58
C THR A 181 9.20 6.81 2.19
N PRO A 182 10.37 7.41 1.97
CA PRO A 182 10.61 8.79 2.33
C PRO A 182 9.82 9.67 1.38
N ASP A 183 8.58 10.04 1.75
CA ASP A 183 7.61 10.91 1.06
C ASP A 183 6.22 10.20 1.00
N SER A 184 5.48 10.39 -0.09
CA SER A 184 4.27 9.67 -0.50
C SER A 184 4.61 8.69 -1.64
N PHE A 185 3.78 7.67 -1.85
CA PHE A 185 4.04 6.69 -2.91
C PHE A 185 4.04 7.37 -4.28
N ALA A 186 5.17 7.24 -4.97
CA ALA A 186 5.45 8.04 -6.15
C ALA A 186 5.46 7.22 -7.44
N VAL A 187 4.81 7.77 -8.47
CA VAL A 187 4.88 7.30 -9.86
C VAL A 187 4.96 8.50 -10.79
N TYR A 188 5.72 8.39 -11.87
CA TYR A 188 5.80 9.49 -12.84
C TYR A 188 4.44 9.72 -13.52
N PHE A 189 4.11 10.98 -13.75
CA PHE A 189 2.95 11.35 -14.58
C PHE A 189 3.32 11.56 -16.06
N ASP A 190 4.51 12.11 -16.31
CA ASP A 190 4.93 12.67 -17.59
C ASP A 190 5.82 11.74 -18.43
N ARG A 191 6.09 10.52 -17.95
CA ARG A 191 6.94 9.55 -18.62
C ARG A 191 6.61 8.12 -18.22
N GLU A 192 6.98 7.21 -19.11
CA GLU A 192 6.79 5.76 -18.98
C GLU A 192 7.89 5.11 -18.13
N LEU A 193 7.95 5.48 -16.85
CA LEU A 193 8.91 4.95 -15.88
C LEU A 193 8.22 4.74 -14.53
N TRP A 194 8.66 3.71 -13.83
CA TRP A 194 8.48 3.64 -12.39
C TRP A 194 9.32 4.73 -11.71
N TRP A 195 8.73 5.46 -10.77
CA TRP A 195 9.50 6.33 -9.88
C TRP A 195 9.99 5.50 -8.71
N GLU A 196 9.05 4.90 -7.98
CA GLU A 196 9.30 3.87 -7.00
C GLU A 196 9.04 2.48 -7.59
N ASP A 197 9.74 1.49 -7.04
CA ASP A 197 9.57 0.10 -7.46
C ASP A 197 8.12 -0.37 -7.19
N PRO A 198 7.52 -1.19 -8.07
CA PRO A 198 6.17 -1.69 -7.88
C PRO A 198 6.08 -2.47 -6.56
N PRO A 199 5.15 -2.14 -5.65
CA PRO A 199 5.07 -2.85 -4.38
C PRO A 199 4.61 -4.29 -4.60
N VAL A 200 5.35 -5.29 -4.11
CA VAL A 200 4.99 -6.71 -4.23
C VAL A 200 4.68 -7.31 -2.85
N ARG A 201 3.38 -7.37 -2.55
CA ARG A 201 2.76 -7.68 -1.27
C ARG A 201 1.71 -8.77 -1.39
N HIS A 202 1.64 -9.60 -0.35
CA HIS A 202 0.71 -10.72 -0.27
C HIS A 202 0.75 -11.66 -1.48
N GLY A 203 1.94 -11.94 -2.01
CA GLY A 203 2.17 -12.70 -3.25
C GLY A 203 2.58 -11.76 -4.37
N ASP A 204 2.15 -12.06 -5.60
CA ASP A 204 2.55 -11.33 -6.82
C ASP A 204 1.64 -10.11 -7.08
N GLY A 205 1.37 -9.28 -6.08
CA GLY A 205 0.41 -8.18 -6.22
C GLY A 205 0.62 -7.07 -5.21
N THR A 206 -0.34 -6.18 -5.05
CA THR A 206 -0.36 -5.20 -3.97
C THR A 206 -1.77 -4.98 -3.45
N ALA A 207 -1.90 -4.43 -2.25
CA ALA A 207 -3.18 -4.06 -1.67
C ALA A 207 -3.31 -2.53 -1.68
N GLN A 208 -4.47 -2.04 -2.08
CA GLN A 208 -4.74 -0.62 -2.19
C GLN A 208 -6.19 -0.28 -1.85
N SER A 209 -6.44 1.00 -1.61
CA SER A 209 -7.77 1.57 -1.45
C SER A 209 -8.04 2.66 -2.47
N PHE A 210 -9.32 2.94 -2.68
CA PHE A 210 -9.80 3.88 -3.68
C PHE A 210 -10.66 4.97 -3.06
N ALA A 211 -10.79 6.08 -3.77
CA ALA A 211 -11.48 7.27 -3.28
C ALA A 211 -12.99 7.08 -3.05
N ASP A 212 -13.60 6.02 -3.58
CA ASP A 212 -14.99 5.65 -3.28
C ASP A 212 -15.15 4.82 -1.98
N GLY A 213 -14.05 4.54 -1.27
CA GLY A 213 -14.03 3.81 0.00
C GLY A 213 -13.85 2.30 -0.11
N HIS A 214 -13.71 1.73 -1.32
CA HIS A 214 -13.38 0.31 -1.43
C HIS A 214 -11.86 0.05 -1.36
N SER A 215 -11.51 -1.21 -1.12
CA SER A 215 -10.13 -1.68 -1.09
C SER A 215 -10.04 -2.98 -1.88
N GLU A 216 -8.99 -3.15 -2.67
CA GLU A 216 -8.78 -4.36 -3.45
C GLU A 216 -7.31 -4.80 -3.41
N TRP A 217 -7.08 -6.06 -3.76
CA TRP A 217 -5.74 -6.56 -4.03
C TRP A 217 -5.58 -6.71 -5.53
N HIS A 218 -4.67 -5.93 -6.11
CA HIS A 218 -4.32 -6.01 -7.52
C HIS A 218 -3.22 -7.05 -7.71
N ARG A 219 -3.40 -7.94 -8.69
CA ARG A 219 -2.38 -8.90 -9.08
C ARG A 219 -1.56 -8.34 -10.24
N TRP A 220 -0.25 -8.23 -10.04
CA TRP A 220 0.67 -7.90 -11.11
C TRP A 220 0.66 -9.00 -12.17
N LYS A 221 0.57 -8.59 -13.43
CA LYS A 221 0.58 -9.50 -14.58
C LYS A 221 1.99 -9.67 -15.13
N GLY A 222 2.77 -8.60 -15.07
CA GLY A 222 4.13 -8.51 -15.57
C GLY A 222 5.14 -9.27 -14.72
N LYS A 223 5.95 -10.11 -15.38
CA LYS A 223 7.01 -10.87 -14.68
C LYS A 223 8.16 -9.98 -14.26
N TRP A 224 8.51 -8.98 -15.09
CA TRP A 224 9.53 -8.01 -14.73
C TRP A 224 9.04 -7.16 -13.56
N THR A 225 7.78 -6.76 -13.55
CA THR A 225 7.15 -5.98 -12.45
C THR A 225 7.26 -6.72 -11.13
N VAL A 226 6.86 -8.00 -11.08
CA VAL A 226 7.01 -8.84 -9.88
C VAL A 226 8.47 -9.00 -9.49
N ALA A 227 9.37 -9.25 -10.44
CA ALA A 227 10.78 -9.43 -10.16
C ALA A 227 11.44 -8.15 -9.64
N LYS A 228 11.09 -7.00 -10.22
CA LYS A 228 11.61 -5.69 -9.82
C LYS A 228 11.18 -5.34 -8.41
N GLY A 229 9.89 -5.49 -8.10
CA GLY A 229 9.36 -5.19 -6.77
C GLY A 229 9.76 -6.20 -5.67
N THR A 230 10.25 -7.39 -6.04
CA THR A 230 10.82 -8.36 -5.09
C THR A 230 12.33 -8.27 -4.96
N ALA A 231 13.01 -7.64 -5.92
CA ALA A 231 14.43 -7.37 -5.82
C ALA A 231 14.69 -6.36 -4.69
N LEU A 232 15.85 -6.48 -4.04
CA LEU A 232 16.30 -5.55 -3.00
C LEU A 232 16.07 -4.11 -3.45
N TYR A 233 15.30 -3.36 -2.65
CA TYR A 233 14.84 -2.00 -2.95
C TYR A 233 15.94 -1.16 -3.60
N SER A 234 15.81 -0.93 -4.90
CA SER A 234 16.72 -0.04 -5.61
C SER A 234 16.05 1.32 -5.63
N THR A 235 16.63 2.31 -4.97
CA THR A 235 16.09 3.68 -4.90
C THR A 235 16.35 4.43 -6.20
N GLY A 236 15.89 3.88 -7.32
CA GLY A 236 16.12 4.41 -8.66
C GLY A 236 14.95 4.13 -9.57
N SER A 237 14.55 5.17 -10.32
CA SER A 237 13.55 5.06 -11.37
C SER A 237 13.94 3.97 -12.37
N SER A 238 12.97 3.21 -12.83
CA SER A 238 13.23 2.11 -13.75
C SER A 238 12.16 1.94 -14.81
N ARG A 239 12.59 1.55 -15.99
CA ARG A 239 11.70 1.16 -17.09
C ARG A 239 11.50 -0.36 -17.08
N PRO A 240 10.29 -0.87 -17.38
CA PRO A 240 10.11 -2.28 -17.65
C PRO A 240 11.17 -2.83 -18.61
N GLY A 241 11.84 -3.91 -18.21
CA GLY A 241 12.89 -4.59 -18.97
C GLY A 241 14.32 -4.14 -18.66
N GLU A 242 14.51 -3.12 -17.81
CA GLU A 242 15.84 -2.76 -17.34
C GLU A 242 16.44 -3.88 -16.46
N PRO A 243 17.78 -4.06 -16.47
CA PRO A 243 18.43 -5.09 -15.67
C PRO A 243 18.17 -4.92 -14.16
N ILE A 244 17.97 -6.04 -13.48
CA ILE A 244 17.77 -6.12 -12.04
C ILE A 244 18.98 -6.86 -11.45
N ASN A 245 19.84 -6.16 -10.72
CA ASN A 245 21.08 -6.73 -10.14
C ASN A 245 21.96 -7.48 -11.16
N GLY A 246 22.00 -7.00 -12.40
CA GLY A 246 22.76 -7.62 -13.51
C GLY A 246 22.03 -8.74 -14.24
N GLU A 247 20.84 -9.15 -13.79
CA GLU A 247 19.99 -10.10 -14.49
C GLU A 247 19.02 -9.38 -15.42
N ILE A 248 18.84 -9.90 -16.64
CA ILE A 248 17.92 -9.36 -17.63
C ILE A 248 16.65 -10.19 -17.63
N ILE A 249 15.55 -9.57 -17.25
CA ILE A 249 14.20 -10.10 -17.42
C ILE A 249 13.55 -9.28 -18.54
N PRO A 250 13.20 -9.87 -19.69
CA PRO A 250 12.57 -9.11 -20.77
C PRO A 250 11.22 -8.54 -20.33
N ALA A 251 10.97 -7.26 -20.64
CA ALA A 251 9.65 -6.67 -20.47
C ALA A 251 8.63 -7.36 -21.38
N THR A 252 7.42 -7.55 -20.86
CA THR A 252 6.24 -7.88 -21.63
C THR A 252 5.27 -6.70 -21.64
N ILE A 253 4.25 -6.76 -22.51
CA ILE A 253 3.17 -5.77 -22.51
C ILE A 253 2.46 -5.69 -21.15
N ASP A 254 2.39 -6.80 -20.41
CA ASP A 254 1.81 -6.84 -19.07
C ASP A 254 2.60 -5.99 -18.07
N ASP A 255 3.93 -5.89 -18.21
CA ASP A 255 4.74 -5.01 -17.34
C ASP A 255 4.44 -3.53 -17.58
N PHE A 256 4.14 -3.16 -18.82
CA PHE A 256 3.71 -1.81 -19.15
C PHE A 256 2.28 -1.53 -18.68
N HIS A 257 1.36 -2.50 -18.81
CA HIS A 257 0.01 -2.37 -18.28
C HIS A 257 -0.02 -2.21 -16.75
N ASP A 258 0.83 -2.94 -16.02
CA ASP A 258 0.94 -2.79 -14.56
C ASP A 258 1.42 -1.38 -14.16
N LEU A 259 2.38 -0.83 -14.91
CA LEU A 259 2.85 0.55 -14.76
C LEU A 259 1.73 1.55 -15.05
N TYR A 260 1.05 1.44 -16.20
CA TYR A 260 -0.01 2.35 -16.60
C TYR A 260 -1.18 2.32 -15.62
N TRP A 261 -1.58 1.13 -15.16
CA TRP A 261 -2.65 0.98 -14.19
C TRP A 261 -2.34 1.75 -12.90
N THR A 262 -1.09 1.69 -12.43
CA THR A 262 -0.67 2.41 -11.23
C THR A 262 -0.62 3.93 -11.46
N GLN A 263 -0.10 4.38 -12.61
CA GLN A 263 -0.04 5.80 -12.96
C GLN A 263 -1.44 6.40 -13.14
N ILE A 264 -2.34 5.71 -13.84
CA ILE A 264 -3.73 6.12 -14.02
C ILE A 264 -4.46 6.11 -12.67
N GLY A 265 -4.23 5.10 -11.82
CA GLY A 265 -4.81 5.07 -10.48
C GLY A 265 -4.38 6.27 -9.63
N CYS A 266 -3.11 6.67 -9.73
CA CYS A 266 -2.57 7.84 -9.02
C CYS A 266 -3.09 9.16 -9.61
N TRP A 267 -2.94 9.39 -10.91
CA TRP A 267 -3.12 10.69 -11.56
C TRP A 267 -4.45 10.89 -12.30
N GLY A 268 -5.20 9.81 -12.51
CA GLY A 268 -6.44 9.76 -13.30
C GLY A 268 -6.23 9.51 -14.80
N GLU A 269 -5.05 9.82 -15.33
CA GLU A 269 -4.66 9.57 -16.73
C GLU A 269 -3.12 9.56 -16.89
N LEU A 270 -2.64 9.28 -18.12
CA LEU A 270 -1.22 9.36 -18.47
C LEU A 270 -0.91 10.72 -19.10
N GLY A 271 0.11 11.42 -18.59
CA GLY A 271 0.59 12.70 -19.12
C GLY A 271 1.51 12.59 -20.34
N TYR A 272 1.57 11.42 -20.98
CA TYR A 272 2.44 11.11 -22.11
C TYR A 272 1.78 10.09 -23.04
N THR A 273 2.32 9.92 -24.26
CA THR A 273 1.88 8.87 -25.19
C THR A 273 2.53 7.53 -24.82
N PRO A 274 1.76 6.53 -24.34
CA PRO A 274 2.33 5.25 -23.95
C PRO A 274 2.83 4.47 -25.17
N SER A 275 3.88 3.65 -24.96
CA SER A 275 4.44 2.79 -26.01
C SER A 275 3.53 1.61 -26.35
N HIS A 276 2.60 1.26 -25.47
CA HIS A 276 1.58 0.23 -25.66
C HIS A 276 0.19 0.80 -25.33
N PRO A 277 -0.90 0.25 -25.88
CA PRO A 277 -2.25 0.64 -25.49
C PRO A 277 -2.47 0.43 -23.99
N PRO A 278 -2.98 1.43 -23.25
CA PRO A 278 -3.28 1.30 -21.82
C PRO A 278 -4.57 0.52 -21.54
#